data_AF-A0A329W157-F1
#
_entry.id   AF-A0A329W157-F1
#
_cell.length_a   1.000
_cell.length_b   1.000
_cell.length_c   1.000
_cell.angle_alpha   90.00
_cell.angle_beta   90.00
_cell.angle_gamma   90.00
#
_symmetry.space_group_name_H-M   'P 1'
#
loop_
_entity.id
_entity.type
_entity.pdbx_description
1 polymer ?
#
loop_
_entity_poly.entity_id
_entity_poly.type
_entity_poly.pdbx_seq_one_letter_code
_entity_poly.pdbx_strand_id
1 'polypeptide(L)'
;MERKLSNTQNKPAINIIAGVTNIKSIYNKMPCKVVVEHGYVARKRFSVDKMSEWHGNLWAPWIGDKYEPNKAIHIYTERGFKSEFEFNIWIFQDYCNPPNENAVKYSINREFTYDNALEIPGNNRGGGNKILTLNFNDNNIDLEMI
;
A
#
# COMPACT_ATOMS: atom_id res chain seq x y z
N MET A 1 -13.16 -20.44 49.54
CA MET A 1 -13.04 -18.99 49.25
C MET A 1 -11.90 -18.84 48.25
N GLU A 2 -12.24 -18.43 47.04
CA GLU A 2 -11.34 -18.36 45.87
C GLU A 2 -10.37 -17.17 45.96
N ARG A 3 -9.16 -17.32 45.40
CA ARG A 3 -8.72 -16.66 44.15
C ARG A 3 -7.21 -16.80 43.97
N LYS A 4 -6.81 -17.54 42.93
CA LYS A 4 -5.50 -17.38 42.29
C LYS A 4 -5.58 -16.15 41.39
N LEU A 5 -4.79 -15.12 41.69
CA LEU A 5 -4.59 -13.98 40.79
C LEU A 5 -3.56 -14.39 39.73
N SER A 6 -4.03 -14.79 38.56
CA SER A 6 -3.21 -14.90 37.35
C SER A 6 -2.87 -13.49 36.87
N ASN A 7 -1.62 -13.08 37.05
CA ASN A 7 -1.13 -11.79 36.56
C ASN A 7 -0.64 -11.96 35.12
N THR A 8 -1.58 -11.95 34.17
CA THR A 8 -1.26 -11.90 32.73
C THR A 8 -1.42 -10.45 32.28
N GLN A 9 -0.40 -9.62 32.56
CA GLN A 9 -0.36 -8.25 32.08
C GLN A 9 -0.26 -8.23 30.54
N ASN A 10 -1.38 -7.85 29.92
CA ASN A 10 -1.48 -7.03 28.72
C ASN A 10 -0.35 -7.17 27.70
N LYS A 11 -0.39 -8.23 26.88
CA LYS A 11 0.00 -8.05 25.49
C LYS A 11 -0.95 -7.01 24.91
N PRO A 12 -0.46 -5.90 24.30
CA PRO A 12 -1.36 -5.00 23.59
C PRO A 12 -2.09 -5.85 22.56
N ALA A 13 -3.42 -5.90 22.68
CA ALA A 13 -4.25 -6.38 21.60
C ALA A 13 -3.84 -5.57 20.38
N ILE A 14 -3.31 -6.25 19.37
CA ILE A 14 -3.16 -5.65 18.04
C ILE A 14 -4.60 -5.42 17.61
N ASN A 15 -5.13 -4.23 17.90
CA ASN A 15 -6.34 -3.73 17.27
C ASN A 15 -5.98 -3.69 15.79
N ILE A 16 -6.32 -4.75 15.06
CA ILE A 16 -6.49 -4.68 13.62
C ILE A 16 -7.70 -3.75 13.47
N ILE A 17 -7.40 -2.45 13.36
CA ILE A 17 -8.40 -1.41 13.18
C ILE A 17 -9.22 -1.84 11.98
N ALA A 18 -10.52 -2.05 12.18
CA ALA A 18 -11.44 -2.55 11.14
C ALA A 18 -11.50 -1.67 9.88
N GLY A 19 -10.80 -0.52 9.87
CA GLY A 19 -10.66 0.37 8.73
C GLY A 19 -9.33 0.35 7.99
N VAL A 20 -8.28 -0.39 8.42
CA VAL A 20 -6.98 -0.39 7.69
C VAL A 20 -7.00 -1.42 6.57
N THR A 21 -6.59 -1.02 5.38
CA THR A 21 -6.41 -1.91 4.23
C THR A 21 -5.13 -2.72 4.37
N ASN A 22 -5.25 -4.04 4.24
CA ASN A 22 -4.16 -4.98 4.11
C ASN A 22 -4.08 -5.48 2.68
N ILE A 23 -3.05 -5.09 1.95
CA ILE A 23 -2.77 -5.62 0.62
C ILE A 23 -2.22 -7.04 0.82
N LYS A 24 -3.09 -8.03 0.59
CA LYS A 24 -2.77 -9.45 0.72
C LYS A 24 -2.03 -9.98 -0.50
N SER A 25 -2.25 -9.33 -1.62
CA SER A 25 -1.64 -9.68 -2.88
C SER A 25 -1.34 -8.46 -3.74
N ILE A 26 -0.23 -8.53 -4.48
CA ILE A 26 0.10 -7.59 -5.56
C ILE A 26 0.27 -8.41 -6.83
N TYR A 27 -0.63 -8.23 -7.79
CA TYR A 27 -0.52 -8.83 -9.11
C TYR A 27 0.14 -7.85 -10.08
N ASN A 28 1.37 -8.16 -10.46
CA ASN A 28 2.14 -7.38 -11.41
C ASN A 28 1.88 -7.86 -12.84
N LYS A 29 0.96 -7.21 -13.55
CA LYS A 29 0.72 -7.43 -14.99
C LYS A 29 1.62 -6.54 -15.88
N MET A 30 2.56 -5.81 -15.28
CA MET A 30 3.53 -5.02 -16.04
C MET A 30 4.48 -5.94 -16.83
N PRO A 31 5.03 -5.47 -17.97
CA PRO A 31 6.03 -6.23 -18.74
C PRO A 31 7.42 -6.29 -18.06
N CYS A 32 7.55 -5.76 -16.85
CA CYS A 32 8.79 -5.65 -16.09
C CYS A 32 8.61 -6.07 -14.63
N LYS A 33 9.73 -6.31 -13.94
CA LYS A 33 9.77 -6.52 -12.50
C LYS A 33 9.53 -5.19 -11.78
N VAL A 34 8.74 -5.22 -10.72
CA VAL A 34 8.56 -4.08 -9.82
C VAL A 34 9.20 -4.35 -8.47
N VAL A 35 9.70 -3.31 -7.84
CA VAL A 35 10.18 -3.28 -6.46
C VAL A 35 9.14 -2.58 -5.61
N VAL A 36 8.83 -3.16 -4.46
CA VAL A 36 7.89 -2.62 -3.48
C VAL A 36 8.66 -2.33 -2.20
N GLU A 37 8.62 -1.09 -1.73
CA GLU A 37 9.21 -0.62 -0.48
C GLU A 37 8.14 -0.06 0.45
N HIS A 38 8.15 -0.45 1.73
CA HIS A 38 7.25 0.06 2.77
C HIS A 38 8.01 0.99 3.73
N GLY A 39 7.71 2.29 3.68
CA GLY A 39 8.63 3.34 4.09
C GLY A 39 8.93 3.54 5.58
N TYR A 40 8.12 3.04 6.54
CA TYR A 40 8.39 3.34 7.96
C TYR A 40 8.13 2.20 8.94
N VAL A 41 7.06 1.42 8.77
CA VAL A 41 6.59 0.53 9.83
C VAL A 41 7.14 -0.89 9.71
N ALA A 42 7.37 -1.38 8.48
CA ALA A 42 7.74 -2.78 8.26
C ALA A 42 9.14 -2.99 7.67
N ARG A 43 9.79 -1.94 7.14
CA ARG A 43 11.05 -2.02 6.35
C ARG A 43 11.01 -3.20 5.36
N LYS A 44 9.84 -3.44 4.77
CA LYS A 44 9.65 -4.49 3.80
C LYS A 44 10.12 -3.97 2.46
N ARG A 45 11.04 -4.72 1.86
CA ARG A 45 11.42 -4.55 0.48
C ARG A 45 11.37 -5.92 -0.18
N PHE A 46 10.64 -5.99 -1.28
CA PHE A 46 10.57 -7.20 -2.09
C PHE A 46 10.34 -6.82 -3.54
N SER A 47 10.48 -7.80 -4.43
CA SER A 47 10.19 -7.63 -5.84
C SER A 47 9.07 -8.57 -6.26
N VAL A 48 8.31 -8.13 -7.26
CA VAL A 48 7.31 -8.96 -7.94
C VAL A 48 7.74 -9.05 -9.39
N ASP A 49 8.04 -10.26 -9.87
CA ASP A 49 8.43 -10.48 -11.26
C ASP A 49 7.30 -10.09 -12.21
N LYS A 50 7.62 -9.90 -13.50
CA LYS A 50 6.61 -9.63 -14.53
C LYS A 50 5.59 -10.76 -14.60
N MET A 51 4.32 -10.43 -14.86
CA MET A 51 3.22 -11.40 -15.00
C MET A 51 3.14 -12.37 -13.80
N SER A 52 3.43 -11.88 -12.61
CA SER A 52 3.48 -12.70 -11.39
C SER A 52 2.82 -12.00 -10.22
N GLU A 53 2.53 -12.77 -9.19
CA GLU A 53 1.79 -12.32 -8.03
C GLU A 53 2.61 -12.54 -6.76
N TRP A 54 2.67 -11.51 -5.91
CA TRP A 54 3.21 -11.62 -4.57
C TRP A 54 2.07 -11.80 -3.57
N HIS A 55 2.27 -12.63 -2.55
CA HIS A 55 1.32 -12.81 -1.45
C HIS A 55 1.97 -12.51 -0.09
N GLY A 56 1.23 -11.85 0.80
CA GLY A 56 1.71 -11.60 2.15
C GLY A 56 0.79 -10.69 2.96
N ASN A 57 1.37 -9.92 3.87
CA ASN A 57 0.66 -8.84 4.57
C ASN A 57 1.43 -7.54 4.31
N LEU A 58 0.78 -6.59 3.65
CA LEU A 58 1.30 -5.27 3.39
C LEU A 58 0.22 -4.24 3.75
N TRP A 59 0.30 -3.72 4.97
CA TRP A 59 -0.66 -2.75 5.48
C TRP A 59 -0.46 -1.39 4.82
N ALA A 60 -1.53 -0.84 4.24
CA ALA A 60 -1.54 0.49 3.70
C ALA A 60 -1.34 1.51 4.85
N PRO A 61 -0.30 2.35 4.77
CA PRO A 61 0.01 3.31 5.82
C PRO A 61 -1.03 4.43 5.86
N TRP A 62 -1.43 4.84 7.05
CA TRP A 62 -2.28 6.02 7.24
C TRP A 62 -1.44 7.28 7.03
N ILE A 63 -1.87 8.15 6.11
CA ILE A 63 -1.25 9.44 5.83
C ILE A 63 -2.34 10.50 5.80
N GLY A 64 -2.13 11.58 6.56
CA GLY A 64 -3.08 12.68 6.68
C GLY A 64 -2.64 13.96 6.00
N ASP A 65 -1.36 14.05 5.59
CA ASP A 65 -0.81 15.21 4.89
C ASP A 65 0.48 14.90 4.11
N LYS A 66 1.01 15.93 3.44
CA LYS A 66 2.22 15.86 2.61
C LYS A 66 3.55 15.72 3.36
N TYR A 67 3.56 15.88 4.69
CA TYR A 67 4.76 15.84 5.52
C TYR A 67 5.10 14.43 6.04
N GLU A 68 4.34 13.41 5.62
CA GLU A 68 4.53 12.01 6.01
C GLU A 68 4.94 11.08 4.83
N PRO A 69 5.75 11.54 3.84
CA PRO A 69 6.04 10.75 2.63
C PRO A 69 6.78 9.45 2.96
N ASN A 70 7.56 9.47 4.04
CA ASN A 70 8.32 8.33 4.53
C ASN A 70 7.43 7.16 4.97
N LYS A 71 6.12 7.33 5.17
CA LYS A 71 5.25 6.21 5.53
C LYS A 71 4.77 5.41 4.32
N ALA A 72 4.68 6.05 3.17
CA ALA A 72 4.03 5.52 1.97
C ALA A 72 4.64 4.19 1.50
N ILE A 73 3.84 3.40 0.79
CA ILE A 73 4.33 2.29 -0.02
C ILE A 73 4.83 2.88 -1.33
N HIS A 74 6.07 2.57 -1.71
CA HIS A 74 6.68 2.99 -2.96
C HIS A 74 6.85 1.78 -3.88
N ILE A 75 6.23 1.84 -5.06
CA ILE A 75 6.37 0.83 -6.11
C ILE A 75 7.08 1.45 -7.29
N TYR A 76 8.19 0.86 -7.72
CA TYR A 76 9.03 1.40 -8.78
C TYR A 76 9.72 0.29 -9.56
N THR A 77 10.18 0.58 -10.78
CA THR A 77 11.03 -0.33 -11.53
C THR A 77 12.48 -0.24 -11.09
N GLU A 78 13.18 -1.36 -11.06
CA GLU A 78 14.61 -1.37 -10.73
C GLU A 78 15.43 -0.50 -11.73
N ARG A 79 16.48 0.16 -11.23
CA ARG A 79 17.33 1.03 -12.04
C ARG A 79 17.94 0.27 -13.21
N GLY A 80 18.00 0.92 -14.38
CA GLY A 80 18.60 0.34 -15.59
C GLY A 80 17.61 -0.34 -16.54
N PHE A 81 16.31 -0.28 -16.25
CA PHE A 81 15.27 -0.56 -17.25
C PHE A 81 15.20 0.57 -18.28
N LYS A 82 14.64 0.30 -19.46
CA LYS A 82 14.41 1.34 -20.47
C LYS A 82 13.52 2.45 -19.88
N SER A 83 13.83 3.71 -20.21
CA SER A 83 13.12 4.89 -19.69
C SER A 83 11.61 4.85 -19.89
N GLU A 84 11.13 4.16 -20.93
CA GLU A 84 9.70 3.96 -21.23
C GLU A 84 8.94 3.15 -20.17
N PHE A 85 9.66 2.45 -19.28
CA PHE A 85 9.08 1.70 -18.17
C PHE A 85 9.47 2.26 -16.80
N GLU A 86 10.22 3.37 -16.74
CA GLU A 86 10.57 3.97 -15.45
C GLU A 86 9.37 4.67 -14.83
N PHE A 87 8.95 4.20 -13.66
CA PHE A 87 7.84 4.81 -12.91
C PHE A 87 8.06 4.76 -11.41
N ASN A 88 7.32 5.63 -10.72
CA ASN A 88 7.28 5.74 -9.26
C ASN A 88 5.83 5.91 -8.84
N ILE A 89 5.30 4.91 -8.17
CA ILE A 89 3.94 4.91 -7.64
C ILE A 89 4.04 4.98 -6.13
N TRP A 90 3.35 5.95 -5.53
CA TRP A 90 3.22 6.07 -4.09
C TRP A 90 1.82 5.68 -3.69
N ILE A 91 1.66 4.80 -2.70
CA ILE A 91 0.37 4.29 -2.23
C ILE A 91 0.25 4.51 -0.72
N PHE A 92 -0.92 5.00 -0.30
CA PHE A 92 -1.24 5.24 1.11
C PHE A 92 -2.75 5.20 1.33
N GLN A 93 -3.16 5.10 2.59
CA GLN A 93 -4.55 5.21 2.99
C GLN A 93 -4.81 6.59 3.59
N ASP A 94 -5.69 7.35 2.97
CA ASP A 94 -6.05 8.70 3.38
C ASP A 94 -7.22 8.65 4.37
N TYR A 95 -6.98 9.15 5.58
CA TYR A 95 -8.00 9.26 6.62
C TYR A 95 -8.55 10.67 6.80
N CYS A 96 -7.96 11.64 6.12
CA CYS A 96 -8.20 13.06 6.30
C CYS A 96 -9.07 13.64 5.16
N ASN A 97 -8.91 13.18 3.90
CA ASN A 97 -9.60 13.77 2.74
C ASN A 97 -10.23 12.71 1.80
N PRO A 98 -11.57 12.51 1.81
CA PRO A 98 -12.54 13.07 2.76
C PRO A 98 -12.36 12.44 4.16
N PRO A 99 -12.70 13.15 5.25
CA PRO A 99 -12.57 12.61 6.58
C PRO A 99 -13.36 11.31 6.74
N ASN A 100 -12.76 10.29 7.35
CA ASN A 100 -13.36 8.99 7.67
C ASN A 100 -13.71 8.07 6.48
N GLU A 101 -13.44 8.46 5.23
CA GLU A 101 -13.65 7.59 4.06
C GLU A 101 -12.57 6.51 3.94
N ASN A 102 -11.37 6.77 4.48
CA ASN A 102 -10.29 5.80 4.60
C ASN A 102 -9.89 5.17 3.25
N ALA A 103 -9.95 5.98 2.19
CA ALA A 103 -9.69 5.54 0.83
C ALA A 103 -8.20 5.29 0.61
N VAL A 104 -7.87 4.17 -0.05
CA VAL A 104 -6.51 3.97 -0.54
C VAL A 104 -6.31 4.83 -1.79
N LYS A 105 -5.28 5.67 -1.75
CA LYS A 105 -4.89 6.61 -2.78
C LYS A 105 -3.53 6.28 -3.36
N TYR A 106 -3.27 6.82 -4.54
CA TYR A 106 -2.00 6.72 -5.22
C TYR A 106 -1.60 8.01 -5.93
N SER A 107 -0.30 8.14 -6.20
CA SER A 107 0.23 9.15 -7.12
C SER A 107 1.36 8.55 -7.94
N ILE A 108 1.42 8.86 -9.23
CA ILE A 108 2.48 8.43 -10.14
C ILE A 108 3.40 9.61 -10.39
N ASN A 109 4.43 9.76 -9.56
CA ASN A 109 5.34 10.89 -9.58
C ASN A 109 6.71 10.46 -9.03
N ARG A 110 7.79 11.11 -9.50
CA ARG A 110 9.14 10.87 -8.99
C ARG A 110 9.23 11.05 -7.47
N GLU A 111 8.50 12.02 -6.94
CA GLU A 111 8.40 12.33 -5.51
C GLU A 111 6.98 12.10 -5.01
N PHE A 112 6.84 11.85 -3.72
CA PHE A 112 5.54 11.68 -3.08
C PHE A 112 4.69 12.95 -3.17
N THR A 113 3.42 12.80 -3.54
CA THR A 113 2.45 13.89 -3.58
C THR A 113 1.14 13.49 -2.91
N TYR A 114 0.72 14.25 -1.90
CA TYR A 114 -0.53 14.02 -1.18
C TYR A 114 -1.73 14.76 -1.82
N ASP A 115 -1.58 16.07 -2.06
CA ASP A 115 -2.69 16.97 -2.44
C ASP A 115 -3.37 16.59 -3.77
N ASN A 116 -2.63 15.98 -4.70
CA ASN A 116 -3.12 15.55 -6.01
C ASN A 116 -3.22 14.01 -6.14
N ALA A 117 -3.17 13.28 -5.03
CA ALA A 117 -3.30 11.84 -5.06
C ALA A 117 -4.72 11.42 -5.47
N LEU A 118 -4.80 10.46 -6.37
CA LEU A 118 -6.05 9.90 -6.86
C LEU A 118 -6.44 8.70 -6.01
N GLU A 119 -7.73 8.41 -5.90
CA GLU A 119 -8.19 7.16 -5.32
C GLU A 119 -7.84 5.99 -6.24
N ILE A 120 -7.32 4.89 -5.68
CA ILE A 120 -7.16 3.65 -6.46
C ILE A 120 -8.56 3.18 -6.86
N PRO A 121 -8.84 2.94 -8.16
CA PRO A 121 -10.12 2.40 -8.61
C PRO A 121 -10.48 1.06 -7.94
N GLY A 122 -11.78 0.79 -7.85
CA GLY A 122 -12.31 -0.48 -7.33
C GLY A 122 -12.61 -0.44 -5.82
N ASN A 123 -12.37 -1.55 -5.13
CA ASN A 123 -12.67 -1.76 -3.72
C ASN A 123 -11.57 -1.16 -2.82
N ASN A 124 -11.43 0.17 -2.81
CA ASN A 124 -10.34 0.86 -2.13
C ASN A 124 -10.68 1.40 -0.73
N ARG A 125 -11.88 1.14 -0.21
CA ARG A 125 -12.39 1.63 1.08
C ARG A 125 -12.79 0.49 2.02
N GLY A 126 -13.16 0.86 3.25
CA GLY A 126 -13.67 -0.07 4.26
C GLY A 126 -12.62 -0.99 4.89
N GLY A 127 -11.33 -0.79 4.58
CA GLY A 127 -10.23 -1.57 5.12
C GLY A 127 -10.27 -3.05 4.75
N GLY A 128 -9.57 -3.87 5.53
CA GLY A 128 -9.56 -5.32 5.37
C GLY A 128 -8.63 -5.80 4.24
N ASN A 129 -8.77 -7.07 3.90
CA ASN A 129 -7.90 -7.74 2.93
C ASN A 129 -8.28 -7.35 1.50
N LYS A 130 -7.28 -6.91 0.72
CA LYS A 130 -7.44 -6.45 -0.66
C LYS A 130 -6.36 -7.02 -1.57
N ILE A 131 -6.65 -7.06 -2.86
CA ILE A 131 -5.69 -7.36 -3.92
C ILE A 131 -5.40 -6.07 -4.68
N LEU A 132 -4.12 -5.78 -4.91
CA LEU A 132 -3.70 -4.68 -5.77
C LEU A 132 -3.25 -5.24 -7.12
N THR A 133 -3.84 -4.76 -8.21
CA THR A 133 -3.38 -5.06 -9.57
C THR A 133 -2.64 -3.86 -10.14
N LEU A 134 -1.48 -4.12 -10.76
CA LEU A 134 -0.72 -3.15 -11.55
C LEU A 134 -0.80 -3.59 -13.01
N ASN A 135 -1.22 -2.71 -13.91
CA ASN A 135 -1.33 -3.01 -15.32
C ASN A 135 -0.73 -1.91 -16.21
N PHE A 136 -0.26 -2.31 -17.40
CA PHE A 136 0.29 -1.39 -18.39
C PHE A 136 -0.57 -1.45 -19.66
N ASN A 137 -1.37 -0.41 -19.88
CA ASN A 137 -2.30 -0.31 -21.00
C ASN A 137 -2.04 1.00 -21.75
N ASP A 138 -1.90 0.98 -23.08
CA ASP A 138 -1.78 2.18 -23.91
C ASP A 138 -0.73 3.19 -23.42
N ASN A 139 0.42 2.69 -22.95
CA ASN A 139 1.52 3.46 -22.34
C ASN A 139 1.16 4.16 -21.01
N ASN A 140 0.06 3.76 -20.37
CA ASN A 140 -0.35 4.21 -19.05
C ASN A 140 -0.28 3.09 -18.02
N ILE A 141 -0.13 3.51 -16.77
CA ILE A 141 -0.10 2.63 -15.61
C ILE A 141 -1.47 2.69 -14.95
N ASP A 142 -2.18 1.58 -14.98
CA ASP A 142 -3.47 1.43 -14.33
C ASP A 142 -3.31 0.66 -13.02
N LEU A 143 -4.00 1.15 -11.98
CA LEU A 143 -4.11 0.48 -10.69
C LEU A 143 -5.56 0.10 -10.46
N GLU A 144 -5.77 -1.05 -9.82
CA GLU A 144 -7.09 -1.47 -9.37
C GLU A 144 -6.98 -2.22 -8.05
N MET A 145 -7.91 -1.95 -7.14
CA MET A 145 -8.07 -2.67 -5.89
C MET A 145 -9.32 -3.55 -5.95
N ILE A 146 -9.19 -4.80 -5.53
CA ILE A 146 -10.27 -5.80 -5.51
C ILE A 146 -10.46 -6.31 -4.08
#